data_AF-A0A853EZ36-F1
#
_entry.id   AF-A0A853EZ36-F1
#
_cell.length_a   1.000
_cell.length_b   1.000
_cell.length_c   1.000
_cell.angle_alpha   90.00
_cell.angle_beta   90.00
_cell.angle_gamma   90.00
#
_symmetry.space_group_name_H-M   'P 1'
#
loop_
_entity.id
_entity.type
_entity.pdbx_description
1 polymer ?
#
loop_
_entity_poly.entity_id
_entity_poly.type
_entity_poly.pdbx_seq_one_letter_code
_entity_poly.pdbx_strand_id
1 'polypeptide(L)' 'MNYQEFGKFIKQLRQGQKISQQTMANHLCISRATLSGFENGVSGEIGFKKVLQIVDYLGYELNLKEMSAFPVFEEVIDG' A
#
# COMPACT_ATOMS: atom_id res chain seq x y z
N MET A 1 1.91 6.44 9.55
CA MET A 1 1.96 5.12 8.89
C MET A 1 3.40 4.79 8.49
N ASN A 2 3.95 3.68 8.96
CA ASN A 2 5.25 3.14 8.54
C ASN A 2 5.10 2.16 7.36
N TYR A 3 6.21 1.66 6.80
CA TYR A 3 6.20 0.75 5.63
C TYR A 3 5.38 -0.54 5.85
N GLN A 4 5.46 -1.13 7.05
CA GLN A 4 4.73 -2.36 7.36
C GLN A 4 3.22 -2.11 7.47
N GLU A 5 2.84 -1.01 8.12
CA GLU A 5 1.45 -0.56 8.20
C GLU A 5 0.89 -0.26 6.81
N PHE A 6 1.67 0.38 5.95
CA PHE A 6 1.29 0.64 4.57
C PHE A 6 1.08 -0.65 3.76
N GLY A 7 1.99 -1.62 3.85
CA GLY A 7 1.82 -2.93 3.21
C GLY A 7 0.53 -3.65 3.66
N LYS A 8 0.24 -3.63 4.96
CA LYS A 8 -1.01 -4.20 5.51
C LYS A 8 -2.25 -3.46 5.03
N PHE A 9 -2.19 -2.13 4.97
CA PHE A 9 -3.28 -1.31 4.45
C PHE A 9 -3.58 -1.63 2.97
N ILE A 10 -2.55 -1.72 2.13
CA ILE A 10 -2.70 -2.14 0.73
C ILE A 10 -3.33 -3.54 0.62
N LYS A 11 -2.92 -4.49 1.47
CA LYS A 11 -3.51 -5.82 1.53
C LYS A 11 -5.02 -5.77 1.82
N GLN A 12 -5.42 -4.94 2.79
CA GLN A 12 -6.83 -4.76 3.14
C GLN A 12 -7.63 -4.16 1.98
N LEU A 13 -7.11 -3.13 1.32
CA LEU A 13 -7.73 -2.53 0.13
C LEU A 13 -7.95 -3.57 -0.98
N ARG A 14 -6.90 -4.32 -1.33
CA ARG A 14 -6.98 -5.38 -2.34
C ARG A 14 -8.04 -6.42 -1.98
N GLN A 15 -8.08 -6.85 -0.71
CA GLN A 15 -9.07 -7.82 -0.23
C GLN A 15 -10.50 -7.27 -0.25
N GLY A 16 -10.69 -5.98 0.08
CA GLY A 16 -11.97 -5.30 -0.01
C GLY A 16 -12.53 -5.28 -1.44
N GLN A 17 -11.64 -5.18 -2.44
CA GLN A 17 -12.00 -5.27 -3.85
C GLN A 17 -12.10 -6.72 -4.37
N LYS A 18 -11.92 -7.73 -3.50
CA LYS A 18 -11.94 -9.17 -3.83
C LYS A 18 -10.92 -9.59 -4.89
N ILE A 19 -9.80 -8.87 -5.01
CA ILE A 19 -8.74 -9.16 -5.97
C ILE A 19 -7.73 -10.11 -5.30
N SER A 20 -7.34 -11.20 -5.97
CA SER A 20 -6.29 -12.07 -5.44
C SER A 20 -4.89 -11.46 -5.63
N GLN A 21 -3.90 -11.87 -4.82
CA GLN A 21 -2.51 -11.45 -5.05
C GLN A 21 -2.02 -11.87 -6.44
N GLN A 22 -2.38 -13.06 -6.91
CA GLN A 22 -1.95 -13.56 -8.22
C GLN A 22 -2.55 -12.70 -9.35
N THR A 23 -3.82 -12.32 -9.24
CA THR A 23 -4.50 -11.45 -10.20
C THR A 23 -3.82 -10.10 -10.31
N MET A 24 -3.61 -9.43 -9.18
CA MET A 24 -2.96 -8.11 -9.17
C MET A 24 -1.51 -8.19 -9.64
N ALA A 25 -0.77 -9.24 -9.25
CA ALA A 25 0.59 -9.46 -9.71
C ALA A 25 0.68 -9.62 -11.24
N ASN A 26 -0.27 -10.36 -11.83
CA ASN A 26 -0.36 -10.53 -13.28
C ASN A 26 -0.67 -9.21 -14.00
N HIS A 27 -1.66 -8.44 -13.51
CA HIS A 27 -2.03 -7.17 -14.14
C HIS A 27 -0.91 -6.13 -14.08
N LEU A 28 -0.12 -6.15 -13.00
CA LEU A 28 0.99 -5.22 -12.79
C LEU A 28 2.33 -5.71 -13.34
N CYS A 29 2.39 -6.90 -13.93
CA CYS A 29 3.63 -7.54 -14.39
C CYS A 29 4.71 -7.61 -13.29
N ILE A 30 4.31 -7.93 -12.05
CA ILE A 30 5.22 -8.16 -10.91
C ILE A 30 5.09 -9.59 -10.42
N SER A 31 6.12 -10.10 -9.73
CA SER A 31 6.00 -11.44 -9.14
C SER A 31 5.01 -11.43 -7.97
N ARG A 32 4.22 -12.50 -7.83
CA ARG A 32 3.34 -12.69 -6.66
C ARG A 32 4.12 -12.69 -5.35
N ALA A 33 5.37 -13.16 -5.35
CA ALA A 33 6.25 -13.11 -4.19
C ALA A 33 6.63 -11.67 -3.81
N THR A 34 6.92 -10.80 -4.79
CA THR A 34 7.17 -9.37 -4.56
C THR A 34 5.95 -8.71 -3.92
N LEU A 35 4.75 -8.96 -4.47
CA LEU A 35 3.52 -8.40 -3.91
C LEU A 35 3.24 -8.92 -2.49
N SER A 36 3.38 -10.23 -2.27
CA SER A 36 3.20 -10.83 -0.94
C SER A 36 4.22 -10.29 0.06
N GLY A 37 5.45 -10.08 -0.40
CA GLY A 37 6.52 -9.47 0.35
C GLY A 37 6.22 -8.07 0.84
N PHE A 38 5.76 -7.23 -0.09
CA PHE A 38 5.31 -5.87 0.18
C PHE A 38 4.12 -5.84 1.16
N GLU A 39 3.07 -6.63 0.89
CA GLU A 39 1.86 -6.66 1.72
C GLU A 39 2.08 -7.15 3.15
N ASN A 40 3.13 -7.95 3.39
CA ASN A 40 3.45 -8.46 4.73
C ASN A 40 4.66 -7.74 5.35
N GLY A 41 5.28 -6.79 4.66
CA GLY A 41 6.46 -6.06 5.16
C GLY A 41 7.72 -6.92 5.31
N VAL A 42 7.80 -8.04 4.58
CA VAL A 42 8.88 -9.06 4.71
C VAL A 42 9.92 -8.95 3.59
N SER A 43 9.54 -8.51 2.39
CA SER A 43 10.48 -8.43 1.28
C SER A 43 11.19 -7.10 1.23
N GLY A 44 12.52 -7.19 1.08
CA GLY A 44 13.41 -6.07 0.82
C GLY A 44 12.91 -5.21 -0.34
N GLU A 45 13.10 -3.91 -0.16
CA GLU A 45 12.86 -2.79 -1.08
C GLU A 45 12.05 -3.14 -2.34
N ILE A 46 10.74 -2.88 -2.29
CA ILE A 46 9.97 -2.73 -3.51
C ILE A 46 10.31 -1.37 -4.13
N GLY A 47 10.66 -1.36 -5.42
CA GLY A 47 10.94 -0.10 -6.11
C GLY A 47 9.71 0.82 -6.11
N PHE A 48 9.91 2.11 -5.81
CA PHE A 48 8.83 3.09 -5.66
C PHE A 48 7.86 3.15 -6.85
N LYS A 49 8.36 2.96 -8.09
CA LYS A 49 7.52 2.86 -9.29
C LYS A 49 6.43 1.78 -9.17
N LYS A 50 6.78 0.61 -8.61
CA LYS A 50 5.82 -0.49 -8.42
C LYS A 50 4.80 -0.14 -7.34
N VAL A 51 5.21 0.60 -6.31
CA VAL A 51 4.30 1.10 -5.28
C VAL A 51 3.25 2.02 -5.90
N LEU A 52 3.67 2.98 -6.73
CA LEU A 52 2.74 3.86 -7.44
C LEU A 52 1.76 3.07 -8.32
N GLN A 53 2.26 2.07 -9.06
CA GLN A 53 1.39 1.21 -9.89
C GLN A 53 0.38 0.41 -9.07
N ILE A 54 0.75 -0.09 -7.89
CA ILE A 54 -0.17 -0.82 -7.00
C ILE A 54 -1.26 0.11 -6.47
N VAL A 55 -0.87 1.31 -6.03
CA VAL A 55 -1.80 2.32 -5.49
C VAL A 55 -2.78 2.77 -6.58
N ASP A 56 -2.28 3.09 -7.78
CA ASP A 56 -3.08 3.45 -8.95
C ASP A 56 -4.05 2.33 -9.36
N TYR A 57 -3.58 1.08 -9.43
CA TYR A 57 -4.42 -0.08 -9.75
C TYR A 57 -5.58 -0.28 -8.77
N LEU A 58 -5.38 0.06 -7.50
CA LEU A 58 -6.42 -0.01 -6.47
C LEU A 58 -7.35 1.22 -6.48
N GLY A 59 -7.14 2.19 -7.36
CA GLY A 59 -7.95 3.40 -7.47
C GLY A 59 -7.61 4.48 -6.45
N TYR A 60 -6.37 4.48 -5.95
CA TYR A 60 -5.86 5.46 -4.99
C TYR A 60 -4.67 6.23 -5.60
N GLU A 61 -4.27 7.30 -4.93
CA GLU A 61 -3.07 8.08 -5.25
C GLU A 61 -2.24 8.33 -3.99
N LEU A 62 -0.94 8.60 -4.17
CA LEU A 62 -0.06 9.02 -3.09
C LEU A 62 0.07 10.55 -3.09
N ASN A 63 -0.39 11.17 -2.01
CA ASN A 63 -0.22 12.61 -1.78
C ASN A 63 0.84 12.86 -0.71
N LEU A 64 1.68 13.86 -0.94
CA LEU A 64 2.63 14.35 0.04
C LEU A 64 1.96 15.42 0.91
N LYS A 65 2.10 15.29 2.23
CA LYS A 65 1.62 16.25 3.23
C LYS A 65 2.84 16.81 3.98
N GLU A 66 2.84 18.10 4.26
CA GLU A 66 3.85 18.70 5.14
C GLU A 66 3.78 18.07 6.53
N MET A 67 4.94 17.79 7.12
CA MET A 67 5.01 17.31 8.49
C MET A 67 4.50 18.42 9.43
N SER A 68 3.33 18.20 10.01
CA SER A 68 2.75 19.11 11.00
C SER A 68 3.23 18.72 12.40
N ALA A 69 3.66 19.69 13.19
CA ALA A 69 3.98 19.49 14.60
C ALA A 69 2.74 19.26 15.47
N PHE A 70 1.55 19.54 14.94
CA PHE A 70 0.27 19.39 15.63
C PHE A 70 -0.63 18.39 14.88
N PRO A 71 -1.26 17.44 15.60
CA PRO A 71 -2.16 16.49 14.96
C PRO A 71 -3.36 17.21 14.37
N VAL A 72 -3.86 16.72 13.23
CA VAL A 72 -5.14 17.20 12.69
C VAL A 72 -6.31 16.59 13.48
N PHE A 73 -7.49 17.21 13.37
CA PHE A 73 -8.66 16.81 14.14
C PHE A 73 -9.01 15.31 13.98
N GLU A 74 -8.90 14.76 12.76
CA GLU A 74 -9.15 13.33 12.53
C GLU A 74 -8.16 12.43 13.30
N GLU A 75 -6.88 12.83 13.41
CA GLU A 75 -5.84 12.08 14.13
C GLU A 75 -6.08 12.03 15.65
N VAL A 76 -6.86 12.98 16.19
CA VAL A 76 -7.24 13.01 17.61
C VAL A 76 -8.45 12.10 17.90
N ILE A 77 -9.33 11.91 16.91
CA ILE A 77 -10.55 11.09 17.06
C ILE A 77 -10.25 9.61 16.81
N ASP A 78 -9.39 9.30 15.85
CA ASP A 78 -9.00 7.93 15.48
C ASP A 78 -7.86 7.35 16.34
N GLY A 79 -7.43 8.10 17.37
CA GLY A 79 -6.32 7.76 18.29
C GLY A 79 -6.71 6.86 19.45
#